data_AF-A0A953NMJ2-F1
#
_entry.id   AF-A0A953NMJ2-F1
#
_cell.length_a   1.000
_cell.length_b   1.000
_cell.length_c   1.000
_cell.angle_alpha   90.00
_cell.angle_beta   90.00
_cell.angle_gamma   90.00
#
_symmetry.space_group_name_H-M   'P 1'
#
loop_
_entity.id
_entity.type
_entity.pdbx_description
1 polymer ?
#
loop_
_entity_poly.entity_id
_entity_poly.type
_entity_poly.pdbx_seq_one_letter_code
_entity_poly.pdbx_strand_id
1 'polypeptide(L)'
;MRKFVFVDTNIFEHFPPLTDVDWAGLVDCSSVTLVIPQVTIRELNRHKDTSQKPRQKRRAAAALRKLFEWAQAPSPVTVRPSVELVFRHQEPLIDFAAFHLRHDVADDEFLASAIEFAAERQLGPESVLVSSADLGLQLKGQSQEAIRMLLMPNSLRLPDEPDSEDKRVKELEERVQQLSSRLPKLNLTFVHGATFEERTLNRTIRPIDEHEIAETMKALRVEHPYLADHPCPPRGWMFSRAGEAERQEYNKELHEYFLRYERFLRTYIEVTNWQARTRSLCLTLENNGGVPAEDISIHLSFPPGIEIIADSDFKAIPKPPTPPDFPGEGVVHGGPNISRDETMMESLRKTSEGPSAVITKIRKSLGCFEAEILVSRLRHTFTEHLPAVNYHFPSVERFKSFQFTYKMVASNIPQAIEGTLNVKIMGKG
;
A
#
# COMPACT_ATOMS: atom_id res chain seq x y z
N MET A 1 59.58 -4.92 -38.30
CA MET A 1 60.04 -4.23 -37.06
C MET A 1 59.45 -4.94 -35.86
N ARG A 2 60.21 -5.09 -34.76
CA ARG A 2 59.79 -5.79 -33.54
C ARG A 2 59.20 -4.78 -32.55
N LYS A 3 58.05 -5.09 -31.95
CA LYS A 3 57.39 -4.25 -30.94
C LYS A 3 57.34 -4.97 -29.59
N PHE A 4 57.38 -4.20 -28.50
CA PHE A 4 57.31 -4.67 -27.12
C PHE A 4 55.98 -4.24 -26.51
N VAL A 5 55.24 -5.18 -25.94
CA VAL A 5 53.93 -4.92 -25.33
C VAL A 5 53.98 -5.29 -23.86
N PHE A 6 53.85 -4.30 -23.00
CA PHE A 6 53.67 -4.46 -21.56
C PHE A 6 52.23 -4.87 -21.28
N VAL A 7 52.07 -5.96 -20.53
CA VAL A 7 50.76 -6.57 -20.27
C VAL A 7 50.35 -6.32 -18.84
N ASP A 8 49.22 -5.62 -18.65
CA ASP A 8 48.62 -5.34 -17.35
C ASP A 8 47.82 -6.56 -16.81
N THR A 9 47.54 -6.59 -15.50
CA THR A 9 46.74 -7.63 -14.85
C THR A 9 45.33 -7.73 -15.41
N ASN A 10 44.73 -6.59 -15.75
CA ASN A 10 43.43 -6.50 -16.41
C ASN A 10 43.34 -7.37 -17.67
N ILE A 11 44.43 -7.52 -18.42
CA ILE A 11 44.47 -8.35 -19.64
C ILE A 11 44.25 -9.83 -19.30
N PHE A 12 44.91 -10.32 -18.25
CA PHE A 12 44.76 -11.71 -17.81
C PHE A 12 43.36 -12.03 -17.26
N GLU A 13 42.69 -11.01 -16.73
CA GLU A 13 41.41 -11.16 -16.03
C GLU A 13 40.19 -10.96 -16.91
N HIS A 14 40.27 -10.07 -17.89
CA HIS A 14 39.12 -9.66 -18.72
C HIS A 14 39.22 -10.10 -20.19
N PHE A 15 40.38 -10.55 -20.67
CA PHE A 15 40.58 -10.95 -22.08
C PHE A 15 41.01 -12.42 -22.21
N PRO A 16 40.90 -13.05 -23.38
CA PRO A 16 41.38 -14.42 -23.61
C PRO A 16 42.83 -14.64 -23.15
N PRO A 17 43.23 -15.90 -22.88
CA PRO A 17 44.63 -16.24 -22.61
C PRO A 17 45.59 -15.62 -23.64
N LEU A 18 46.81 -15.24 -23.22
CA LEU A 18 47.79 -14.58 -24.11
C LEU A 18 48.11 -15.38 -25.37
N THR A 19 47.96 -16.71 -25.33
CA THR A 19 48.13 -17.64 -26.46
C THR A 19 47.08 -17.48 -27.55
N ASP A 20 45.88 -17.02 -27.19
CA ASP A 20 44.71 -17.01 -28.06
C ASP A 20 44.56 -15.66 -28.77
N VAL A 21 45.20 -14.62 -28.25
CA VAL A 21 45.21 -13.27 -28.82
C VAL A 21 46.19 -13.19 -30.00
N ASP A 22 45.74 -12.61 -31.11
CA ASP A 22 46.60 -12.32 -32.27
C ASP A 22 47.33 -10.98 -32.06
N TRP A 23 48.41 -11.01 -31.26
CA TRP A 23 49.18 -9.82 -30.97
C TRP A 23 49.79 -9.19 -32.22
N ALA A 24 50.38 -9.99 -33.12
CA ALA A 24 51.02 -9.48 -34.34
C ALA A 24 50.02 -8.72 -35.23
N GLY A 25 48.80 -9.23 -35.37
CA GLY A 25 47.70 -8.56 -36.07
C GLY A 25 47.21 -7.30 -35.34
N LEU A 26 47.14 -7.30 -34.01
CA LEU A 26 46.72 -6.14 -33.22
C LEU A 26 47.68 -4.95 -33.34
N VAL A 27 48.99 -5.22 -33.46
CA VAL A 27 50.02 -4.17 -33.50
C VAL A 27 50.54 -3.86 -34.90
N ASP A 28 50.02 -4.55 -35.92
CA ASP A 28 50.46 -4.49 -37.31
C ASP A 28 52.00 -4.63 -37.43
N CYS A 29 52.54 -5.73 -36.91
CA CYS A 29 53.99 -5.97 -36.95
C CYS A 29 54.37 -7.44 -37.13
N SER A 30 55.59 -7.66 -37.63
CA SER A 30 56.11 -8.99 -37.98
C SER A 30 56.52 -9.83 -36.77
N SER A 31 56.81 -9.20 -35.63
CA SER A 31 57.24 -9.85 -34.39
C SER A 31 56.87 -9.01 -33.17
N VAL A 32 56.33 -9.65 -32.15
CA VAL A 32 55.93 -9.03 -30.88
C VAL A 32 56.66 -9.69 -29.71
N THR A 33 57.00 -8.89 -28.70
CA THR A 33 57.51 -9.38 -27.41
C THR A 33 56.61 -8.90 -26.30
N LEU A 34 55.95 -9.82 -25.62
CA LEU A 34 55.20 -9.53 -24.41
C LEU A 34 56.17 -9.38 -23.26
N VAL A 35 56.12 -8.23 -22.59
CA VAL A 35 56.94 -7.95 -21.42
C VAL A 35 56.05 -8.01 -20.19
N ILE A 36 56.42 -8.86 -19.23
CA ILE A 36 55.70 -9.03 -17.97
C ILE A 36 56.53 -8.44 -16.82
N PRO A 37 56.15 -7.28 -16.27
CA PRO A 37 56.78 -6.69 -15.09
C PRO A 37 56.51 -7.46 -13.80
N GLN A 38 57.35 -7.24 -12.78
CA GLN A 38 57.13 -7.79 -11.43
C GLN A 38 55.82 -7.31 -10.80
N VAL A 39 55.45 -6.03 -10.98
CA VAL A 39 54.22 -5.46 -10.42
C VAL A 39 52.96 -6.21 -10.89
N THR A 40 52.91 -6.59 -12.17
CA THR A 40 51.82 -7.41 -12.73
C THR A 40 51.72 -8.77 -12.04
N ILE A 41 52.85 -9.43 -11.76
CA ILE A 41 52.87 -10.72 -11.06
C ILE A 41 52.39 -10.56 -9.61
N ARG A 42 52.81 -9.47 -8.94
CA ARG A 42 52.41 -9.16 -7.55
C ARG A 42 50.91 -8.92 -7.44
N GLU A 43 50.34 -8.15 -8.37
CA GLU A 43 48.90 -7.90 -8.45
C GLU A 43 48.10 -9.18 -8.73
N LEU A 44 48.55 -10.04 -9.66
CA LEU A 44 47.89 -11.32 -9.91
C LEU A 44 47.88 -12.22 -8.67
N ASN A 45 48.97 -12.25 -7.89
CA ASN A 45 49.01 -12.99 -6.61
C ASN A 45 48.00 -12.41 -5.61
N ARG A 46 47.93 -11.07 -5.48
CA ARG A 46 46.95 -10.41 -4.62
C ARG A 46 45.53 -10.78 -5.03
N HIS A 47 45.17 -10.69 -6.31
CA HIS A 47 43.82 -11.01 -6.79
C HIS A 47 43.46 -12.48 -6.60
N LYS A 48 44.41 -13.41 -6.78
CA LYS A 48 44.23 -14.83 -6.45
C LYS A 48 43.85 -15.04 -4.99
N ASP A 49 44.50 -14.36 -4.06
CA ASP A 49 44.31 -14.61 -2.63
C ASP A 49 43.13 -13.81 -2.05
N THR A 50 42.94 -12.55 -2.47
CA THR A 50 42.02 -11.59 -1.80
C THR A 50 40.74 -11.25 -2.55
N SER A 51 40.60 -11.55 -3.86
CA SER A 51 39.41 -11.10 -4.62
C SER A 51 38.12 -11.75 -4.10
N GLN A 52 37.04 -11.01 -3.92
CA GLN A 52 35.75 -11.62 -3.56
C GLN A 52 35.08 -12.35 -4.74
N LYS A 53 35.58 -12.14 -5.97
CA LYS A 53 35.00 -12.68 -7.20
C LYS A 53 35.65 -14.03 -7.56
N PRO A 54 34.90 -15.15 -7.52
CA PRO A 54 35.47 -16.49 -7.76
C PRO A 54 36.14 -16.66 -9.12
N ARG A 55 35.57 -16.06 -10.19
CA ARG A 55 36.16 -16.11 -11.54
C ARG A 55 37.47 -15.34 -11.61
N GLN A 56 37.55 -14.15 -11.01
CA GLN A 56 38.79 -13.36 -10.97
C GLN A 56 39.89 -14.14 -10.24
N LYS A 57 39.60 -14.73 -9.07
CA LYS A 57 40.53 -15.65 -8.37
C LYS A 57 41.02 -16.79 -9.27
N ARG A 58 40.09 -17.50 -9.91
CA ARG A 58 40.39 -18.65 -10.78
C ARG A 58 41.29 -18.25 -11.96
N ARG A 59 41.03 -17.08 -12.54
CA ARG A 59 41.78 -16.56 -13.69
C ARG A 59 43.16 -16.08 -13.31
N ALA A 60 43.28 -15.31 -12.24
CA ALA A 60 44.58 -14.91 -11.70
C ALA A 60 45.44 -16.15 -11.38
N ALA A 61 44.84 -17.18 -10.76
CA ALA A 61 45.52 -18.46 -10.51
C ALA A 61 45.95 -19.18 -11.80
N ALA A 62 45.09 -19.20 -12.84
CA ALA A 62 45.41 -19.82 -14.12
C ALA A 62 46.53 -19.07 -14.87
N ALA A 63 46.48 -17.74 -14.86
CA ALA A 63 47.52 -16.88 -15.42
C ALA A 63 48.86 -17.11 -14.71
N LEU A 64 48.89 -17.11 -13.38
CA LEU A 64 50.09 -17.39 -12.59
C LEU A 64 50.68 -18.77 -12.87
N ARG A 65 49.85 -19.81 -13.02
CA ARG A 65 50.32 -21.15 -13.42
C ARG A 65 51.01 -21.12 -14.78
N LYS A 66 50.42 -20.43 -15.77
CA LYS A 66 51.02 -20.29 -17.11
C LYS A 66 52.31 -19.47 -17.10
N LEU A 67 52.34 -18.36 -16.37
CA LEU A 67 53.55 -17.56 -16.20
C LEU A 67 54.67 -18.38 -15.51
N PHE A 68 54.32 -19.22 -14.52
CA PHE A 68 55.28 -20.10 -13.88
C PHE A 68 55.82 -21.18 -14.83
N GLU A 69 54.96 -21.81 -15.64
CA GLU A 69 55.38 -22.75 -16.70
C GLU A 69 56.37 -22.09 -17.67
N TRP A 70 56.08 -20.86 -18.10
CA TRP A 70 56.95 -20.10 -19.00
C TRP A 70 58.26 -19.65 -18.36
N ALA A 71 58.26 -19.30 -17.08
CA ALA A 71 59.49 -18.91 -16.37
C ALA A 71 60.53 -20.06 -16.29
N GLN A 72 60.08 -21.31 -16.37
CA GLN A 72 60.95 -22.50 -16.34
C GLN A 72 61.41 -22.94 -17.74
N ALA A 73 60.84 -22.37 -18.81
CA ALA A 73 61.18 -22.72 -20.18
C ALA A 73 62.47 -22.02 -20.64
N PRO A 74 63.24 -22.60 -21.60
CA PRO A 74 64.41 -21.94 -22.17
C PRO A 74 64.02 -20.61 -22.84
N SER A 75 64.77 -19.56 -22.55
CA SER A 75 64.55 -18.23 -23.14
C SER A 75 65.12 -18.15 -24.56
N PRO A 76 64.44 -17.50 -25.54
CA PRO A 76 63.16 -16.80 -25.40
C PRO A 76 61.95 -17.74 -25.40
N VAL A 77 60.98 -17.45 -24.53
CA VAL A 77 59.73 -18.22 -24.45
C VAL A 77 58.85 -17.86 -25.62
N THR A 78 58.53 -18.83 -26.47
CA THR A 78 57.59 -18.63 -27.59
C THR A 78 56.16 -18.92 -27.11
N VAL A 79 55.31 -17.89 -27.09
CA VAL A 79 53.89 -18.01 -26.70
C VAL A 79 53.04 -18.47 -27.90
N ARG A 80 53.38 -17.96 -29.09
CA ARG A 80 52.74 -18.24 -30.39
C ARG A 80 53.74 -17.94 -31.51
N PRO A 81 53.59 -18.43 -32.76
CA PRO A 81 54.41 -17.96 -33.87
C PRO A 81 54.49 -16.43 -33.93
N SER A 82 55.72 -15.91 -34.02
CA SER A 82 56.04 -14.46 -34.02
C SER A 82 55.75 -13.70 -32.73
N VAL A 83 55.42 -14.38 -31.62
CA VAL A 83 55.17 -13.77 -30.31
C VAL A 83 56.05 -14.44 -29.24
N GLU A 84 57.00 -13.68 -28.73
CA GLU A 84 57.88 -14.06 -27.62
C GLU A 84 57.41 -13.43 -26.31
N LEU A 85 57.79 -14.02 -25.18
CA LEU A 85 57.53 -13.47 -23.84
C LEU A 85 58.85 -13.34 -23.06
N VAL A 86 59.00 -12.21 -22.37
CA VAL A 86 60.15 -11.90 -21.52
C VAL A 86 59.65 -11.37 -20.18
N PHE A 87 60.26 -11.86 -19.11
CA PHE A 87 60.04 -11.34 -17.76
C PHE A 87 60.99 -10.17 -17.48
N ARG A 88 60.46 -9.08 -16.94
CA ARG A 88 61.28 -8.00 -16.38
C ARG A 88 61.40 -8.24 -14.88
N HIS A 89 62.62 -8.52 -14.43
CA HIS A 89 62.92 -8.87 -13.04
C HIS A 89 63.25 -7.66 -12.16
N GLN A 90 63.68 -6.56 -12.76
CA GLN A 90 64.07 -5.34 -12.05
C GLN A 90 62.84 -4.48 -11.80
N GLU A 91 62.72 -3.96 -10.57
CA GLU A 91 61.81 -2.87 -10.25
C GLU A 91 62.36 -1.56 -10.85
N PRO A 92 61.49 -0.65 -11.29
CA PRO A 92 61.93 0.58 -11.95
C PRO A 92 62.67 1.51 -11.00
N LEU A 93 63.84 2.00 -11.42
CA LEU A 93 64.71 2.90 -10.67
C LEU A 93 64.73 4.32 -11.24
N ILE A 94 63.82 4.63 -12.16
CA ILE A 94 63.68 5.96 -12.74
C ILE A 94 63.24 7.00 -11.69
N ASP A 95 63.48 8.28 -12.00
CA ASP A 95 62.90 9.38 -11.24
C ASP A 95 61.40 9.47 -11.52
N PHE A 96 60.59 8.83 -10.68
CA PHE A 96 59.13 8.82 -10.78
C PHE A 96 58.53 10.23 -10.84
N ALA A 97 59.08 11.18 -10.07
CA ALA A 97 58.55 12.53 -9.99
C ALA A 97 58.71 13.28 -11.33
N ALA A 98 59.81 13.05 -12.04
CA ALA A 98 60.04 13.62 -13.37
C ALA A 98 58.96 13.21 -14.40
N PHE A 99 58.36 12.03 -14.22
CA PHE A 99 57.29 11.51 -15.06
C PHE A 99 55.89 11.68 -14.47
N HIS A 100 55.75 12.44 -13.37
CA HIS A 100 54.48 12.61 -12.64
C HIS A 100 53.87 11.28 -12.15
N LEU A 101 54.72 10.30 -11.84
CA LEU A 101 54.35 8.98 -11.34
C LEU A 101 54.65 8.89 -9.83
N ARG A 102 54.02 7.94 -9.14
CA ARG A 102 54.29 7.66 -7.72
C ARG A 102 54.68 6.20 -7.47
N HIS A 103 55.66 5.98 -6.62
CA HIS A 103 56.16 4.63 -6.32
C HIS A 103 55.18 3.81 -5.45
N ASP A 104 54.29 4.44 -4.68
CA ASP A 104 53.31 3.75 -3.82
C ASP A 104 52.10 3.22 -4.60
N VAL A 105 51.97 3.58 -5.87
CA VAL A 105 50.86 3.18 -6.74
C VAL A 105 51.33 2.15 -7.76
N ALA A 106 50.73 0.97 -7.74
CA ALA A 106 51.12 -0.14 -8.61
C ALA A 106 50.96 0.18 -10.11
N ASP A 107 49.88 0.88 -10.50
CA ASP A 107 49.67 1.42 -11.85
C ASP A 107 50.84 2.30 -12.34
N ASP A 108 51.35 3.16 -11.45
CA ASP A 108 52.43 4.09 -11.77
C ASP A 108 53.78 3.36 -11.86
N GLU A 109 54.00 2.35 -11.01
CA GLU A 109 55.15 1.43 -11.10
C GLU A 109 55.14 0.62 -12.40
N PHE A 110 53.95 0.20 -12.86
CA PHE A 110 53.79 -0.50 -14.14
C PHE A 110 54.17 0.40 -15.32
N LEU A 111 53.71 1.65 -15.35
CA LEU A 111 54.10 2.63 -16.37
C LEU A 111 55.60 2.96 -16.30
N ALA A 112 56.14 3.16 -15.09
CA ALA A 112 57.55 3.41 -14.87
C ALA A 112 58.44 2.29 -15.44
N SER A 113 58.03 1.03 -15.23
CA SER A 113 58.71 -0.13 -15.81
C SER A 113 58.72 -0.13 -17.34
N ALA A 114 57.70 0.42 -18.00
CA ALA A 114 57.66 0.51 -19.47
C ALA A 114 58.53 1.67 -19.98
N ILE A 115 58.49 2.82 -19.31
CA ILE A 115 59.29 4.01 -19.64
C ILE A 115 60.78 3.73 -19.49
N GLU A 116 61.19 3.11 -18.37
CA GLU A 116 62.57 2.73 -18.13
C GLU A 116 63.09 1.76 -19.19
N PHE A 117 62.28 0.77 -19.56
CA PHE A 117 62.62 -0.17 -20.63
C PHE A 117 62.82 0.53 -21.98
N ALA A 118 61.97 1.51 -22.30
CA ALA A 118 62.12 2.33 -23.51
C ALA A 118 63.43 3.11 -23.49
N ALA A 119 63.77 3.74 -22.36
CA ALA A 119 65.01 4.51 -22.19
C ALA A 119 66.27 3.63 -22.27
N GLU A 120 66.30 2.50 -21.57
CA GLU A 120 67.42 1.53 -21.56
C GLU A 120 67.76 1.04 -22.97
N ARG A 121 66.73 0.78 -23.78
CA ARG A 121 66.89 0.24 -25.13
C ARG A 121 66.90 1.32 -26.23
N GLN A 122 66.83 2.59 -25.85
CA GLN A 122 66.75 3.73 -26.78
C GLN A 122 65.62 3.55 -27.81
N LEU A 123 64.46 3.08 -27.33
CA LEU A 123 63.28 2.82 -28.14
C LEU A 123 62.26 3.97 -27.99
N GLY A 124 61.59 4.29 -29.09
CA GLY A 124 60.51 5.27 -29.08
C GLY A 124 59.12 4.67 -28.81
N PRO A 125 58.09 5.52 -28.72
CA PRO A 125 56.70 5.12 -28.41
C PRO A 125 56.09 4.16 -29.46
N GLU A 126 56.58 4.16 -30.70
CA GLU A 126 56.13 3.23 -31.74
C GLU A 126 56.61 1.78 -31.52
N SER A 127 57.61 1.59 -30.65
CA SER A 127 58.19 0.29 -30.33
C SER A 127 57.78 -0.25 -28.97
N VAL A 128 57.44 0.62 -28.01
CA VAL A 128 57.05 0.22 -26.65
C VAL A 128 55.61 0.59 -26.37
N LEU A 129 54.79 -0.44 -26.17
CA LEU A 129 53.35 -0.34 -26.03
C LEU A 129 52.89 -0.85 -24.68
N VAL A 130 51.85 -0.24 -24.13
CA VAL A 130 51.26 -0.62 -22.85
C VAL A 130 49.81 -1.01 -23.05
N SER A 131 49.47 -2.26 -22.71
CA SER A 131 48.11 -2.80 -22.86
C SER A 131 47.40 -2.84 -21.51
N SER A 132 46.36 -2.01 -21.37
CA SER A 132 45.45 -2.00 -20.23
C SER A 132 44.05 -1.56 -20.67
N ALA A 133 43.04 -2.02 -19.94
CA ALA A 133 41.65 -1.65 -20.13
C ALA A 133 41.13 -0.67 -19.06
N ASP A 134 41.97 -0.25 -18.11
CA ASP A 134 41.61 0.76 -17.12
C ASP A 134 41.77 2.18 -17.71
N LEU A 135 40.71 2.99 -17.60
CA LEU A 135 40.71 4.37 -18.03
C LEU A 135 41.76 5.21 -17.28
N GLY A 136 41.95 4.96 -15.98
CA GLY A 136 42.91 5.71 -15.16
C GLY A 136 44.35 5.51 -15.66
N LEU A 137 44.73 4.26 -15.91
CA LEU A 137 46.04 3.91 -16.45
C LEU A 137 46.22 4.42 -17.88
N GLN A 138 45.17 4.36 -18.72
CA GLN A 138 45.21 4.88 -20.09
C GLN A 138 45.45 6.38 -20.14
N LEU A 139 44.75 7.17 -19.33
CA LEU A 139 44.92 8.63 -19.31
C LEU A 139 46.34 9.02 -18.88
N LYS A 140 46.87 8.35 -17.85
CA LYS A 140 48.25 8.58 -17.38
C LYS A 140 49.30 8.12 -18.38
N GLY A 141 49.09 6.99 -19.06
CA GLY A 141 50.03 6.51 -20.07
C GLY A 141 50.04 7.38 -21.32
N GLN A 142 48.91 7.99 -21.69
CA GLN A 142 48.84 8.93 -22.82
C GLN A 142 49.62 10.23 -22.60
N SER A 143 49.85 10.63 -21.35
CA SER A 143 50.65 11.83 -21.05
C SER A 143 52.16 11.59 -21.09
N GLN A 144 52.61 10.36 -21.40
CA GLN A 144 54.02 9.97 -21.42
C GLN A 144 54.55 9.92 -22.86
N GLU A 145 55.69 10.53 -23.13
CA GLU A 145 56.26 10.60 -24.49
C GLU A 145 57.02 9.33 -24.90
N ALA A 146 57.48 8.53 -23.93
CA ALA A 146 58.33 7.36 -24.17
C ALA A 146 57.57 6.09 -24.60
N ILE A 147 56.26 6.04 -24.37
CA ILE A 147 55.43 4.84 -24.54
C ILE A 147 54.14 5.18 -25.29
N ARG A 148 53.48 4.17 -25.85
CA ARG A 148 52.16 4.32 -26.48
C ARG A 148 51.14 3.35 -25.90
N MET A 149 49.91 3.81 -25.68
CA MET A 149 48.84 2.95 -25.17
C MET A 149 48.29 2.05 -26.29
N LEU A 150 48.17 0.75 -26.01
CA LEU A 150 47.51 -0.25 -26.86
C LEU A 150 46.12 -0.53 -26.31
N LEU A 151 45.08 -0.06 -27.03
CA LEU A 151 43.69 -0.32 -26.68
C LEU A 151 43.30 -1.73 -27.14
N MET A 152 42.89 -2.58 -26.20
CA MET A 152 42.37 -3.90 -26.56
C MET A 152 40.97 -3.81 -27.17
N PRO A 153 40.69 -4.50 -28.30
CA PRO A 153 39.35 -4.50 -28.89
C PRO A 153 38.28 -5.04 -27.94
N ASN A 154 37.13 -4.35 -27.88
CA ASN A 154 35.98 -4.80 -27.11
C ASN A 154 35.45 -6.17 -27.55
N SER A 155 35.68 -6.56 -28.81
CA SER A 155 35.32 -7.90 -29.33
C SER A 155 36.09 -9.04 -28.64
N LEU A 156 37.26 -8.74 -28.08
CA LEU A 156 38.06 -9.69 -27.30
C LEU A 156 37.74 -9.61 -25.80
N ARG A 157 36.90 -8.67 -25.35
CA ARG A 157 36.54 -8.58 -23.94
C ARG A 157 35.58 -9.71 -23.60
N LEU A 158 35.87 -10.44 -22.54
CA LEU A 158 35.02 -11.53 -22.11
C LEU A 158 33.77 -10.98 -21.42
N PRO A 159 32.61 -11.63 -21.58
CA PRO A 159 31.36 -11.16 -21.01
C PRO A 159 31.46 -11.08 -19.48
N ASP A 160 31.00 -9.94 -18.95
CA ASP A 160 30.84 -9.71 -17.51
C ASP A 160 29.81 -10.71 -16.97
N GLU A 161 30.16 -11.43 -15.90
CA GLU A 161 29.26 -12.41 -15.31
C GLU A 161 28.15 -11.71 -14.51
N PRO A 162 26.89 -12.16 -14.59
CA PRO A 162 25.87 -11.76 -13.63
C PRO A 162 26.30 -12.25 -12.24
N ASP A 163 26.37 -11.32 -11.29
CA ASP A 163 27.01 -11.56 -10.01
C ASP A 163 26.20 -12.58 -9.18
N SER A 164 26.87 -13.26 -8.26
CA SER A 164 26.24 -14.09 -7.24
C SER A 164 25.21 -13.32 -6.40
N GLU A 165 25.34 -11.99 -6.33
CA GLU A 165 24.37 -11.09 -5.69
C GLU A 165 23.07 -10.97 -6.46
N ASP A 166 23.11 -10.81 -7.79
CA ASP A 166 21.89 -10.68 -8.62
C ASP A 166 21.02 -11.94 -8.56
N LYS A 167 21.66 -13.12 -8.48
CA LYS A 167 20.95 -14.40 -8.27
C LYS A 167 20.27 -14.45 -6.91
N ARG A 168 20.95 -14.00 -5.86
CA ARG A 168 20.38 -13.95 -4.50
C ARG A 168 19.25 -12.93 -4.41
N VAL A 169 19.39 -11.76 -5.04
CA VAL A 169 18.33 -10.76 -5.11
C VAL A 169 17.11 -11.36 -5.78
N LYS A 170 17.28 -12.00 -6.94
CA LYS A 170 16.18 -12.66 -7.65
C LYS A 170 15.53 -13.78 -6.83
N GLU A 171 16.31 -14.64 -6.19
CA GLU A 171 15.78 -15.70 -5.32
C GLU A 171 15.02 -15.13 -4.11
N LEU A 172 15.54 -14.07 -3.50
CA LEU A 172 14.89 -13.38 -2.38
C LEU A 172 13.59 -12.69 -2.83
N GLU A 173 13.60 -12.02 -3.97
CA GLU A 173 12.42 -11.40 -4.58
C GLU A 173 11.34 -12.44 -4.90
N GLU A 174 11.72 -13.56 -5.54
CA GLU A 174 10.80 -14.67 -5.82
C GLU A 174 10.21 -15.24 -4.53
N ARG A 175 11.02 -15.38 -3.47
CA ARG A 175 10.57 -15.91 -2.19
C ARG A 175 9.66 -14.95 -1.44
N VAL A 176 9.94 -13.64 -1.48
CA VAL A 176 9.06 -12.59 -0.95
C VAL A 176 7.74 -12.58 -1.71
N GLN A 177 7.78 -12.69 -3.04
CA GLN A 177 6.57 -12.74 -3.86
C GLN A 177 5.71 -13.96 -3.52
N GLN A 178 6.31 -15.14 -3.38
CA GLN A 178 5.61 -16.37 -2.97
C GLN A 178 5.00 -16.30 -1.57
N LEU A 179 5.68 -15.65 -0.62
CA LEU A 179 5.14 -15.47 0.73
C LEU A 179 4.03 -14.41 0.75
N SER A 180 4.20 -13.31 0.02
CA SER A 180 3.21 -12.22 -0.04
C SER A 180 1.90 -12.65 -0.72
N SER A 181 1.96 -13.54 -1.71
CA SER A 181 0.77 -14.06 -2.40
C SER A 181 -0.07 -15.01 -1.54
N ARG A 182 0.52 -15.53 -0.45
CA ARG A 182 -0.15 -16.40 0.52
C ARG A 182 -0.88 -15.65 1.63
N LEU A 183 -0.83 -14.32 1.64
CA LEU A 183 -1.54 -13.50 2.61
C LEU A 183 -2.79 -12.88 1.97
N PRO A 184 -3.92 -12.80 2.71
CA PRO A 184 -5.06 -12.00 2.28
C PRO A 184 -4.68 -10.51 2.25
N LYS A 185 -5.33 -9.74 1.38
CA LYS A 185 -5.14 -8.28 1.29
C LYS A 185 -6.48 -7.60 1.54
N LEU A 186 -6.71 -7.23 2.79
CA LEU A 186 -7.97 -6.63 3.22
C LEU A 186 -7.94 -5.11 3.04
N ASN A 187 -8.97 -4.58 2.37
CA ASN A 187 -9.21 -3.16 2.22
C ASN A 187 -10.60 -2.81 2.78
N LEU A 188 -10.68 -1.74 3.56
CA LEU A 188 -11.93 -1.19 4.05
C LEU A 188 -12.26 0.08 3.26
N THR A 189 -13.40 0.11 2.59
CA THR A 189 -13.82 1.20 1.71
C THR A 189 -15.27 1.61 1.98
N PHE A 190 -15.67 2.78 1.48
CA PHE A 190 -17.08 3.10 1.31
C PHE A 190 -17.66 2.35 0.12
N VAL A 191 -18.99 2.40 -0.03
CA VAL A 191 -19.68 1.79 -1.17
C VAL A 191 -19.03 2.23 -2.50
N HIS A 192 -18.79 1.28 -3.40
CA HIS A 192 -18.09 1.46 -4.68
C HIS A 192 -16.58 1.78 -4.59
N GLY A 193 -15.90 1.41 -3.50
CA GLY A 193 -14.44 1.53 -3.39
C GLY A 193 -13.96 2.97 -3.11
N ALA A 194 -14.87 3.87 -2.74
CA ALA A 194 -14.51 5.25 -2.42
C ALA A 194 -13.80 5.33 -1.06
N THR A 195 -12.86 6.27 -0.95
CA THR A 195 -12.15 6.60 0.31
C THR A 195 -12.80 7.74 1.09
N PHE A 196 -13.79 8.39 0.47
CA PHE A 196 -14.61 9.42 1.10
C PHE A 196 -16.07 9.27 0.70
N GLU A 197 -16.96 9.66 1.61
CA GLU A 197 -18.39 9.72 1.37
C GLU A 197 -18.88 11.17 1.52
N GLU A 198 -19.58 11.69 0.51
CA GLU A 198 -20.23 13.00 0.60
C GLU A 198 -21.68 12.85 1.07
N ARG A 199 -22.01 13.53 2.17
CA ARG A 199 -23.37 13.55 2.73
C ARG A 199 -23.88 14.98 2.81
N THR A 200 -25.07 15.18 2.29
CA THR A 200 -25.78 16.46 2.45
C THR A 200 -26.67 16.39 3.67
N LEU A 201 -26.48 17.30 4.62
CA LEU A 201 -27.33 17.44 5.79
C LEU A 201 -28.12 18.75 5.70
N ASN A 202 -29.42 18.67 6.00
CA ASN A 202 -30.24 19.85 6.19
C ASN A 202 -29.90 20.44 7.57
N ARG A 203 -29.37 21.66 7.60
CA ARG A 203 -29.04 22.36 8.84
C ARG A 203 -30.27 22.98 9.51
N THR A 204 -31.39 23.02 8.81
CA THR A 204 -32.64 23.59 9.31
C THR A 204 -33.33 22.59 10.21
N ILE A 205 -33.29 22.88 11.52
CA ILE A 205 -34.14 22.22 12.52
C ILE A 205 -35.55 22.75 12.33
N ARG A 206 -36.57 21.88 12.35
CA ARG A 206 -37.96 22.33 12.40
C ARG A 206 -38.20 22.90 13.81
N PRO A 207 -38.39 24.22 13.98
CA PRO A 207 -38.70 24.76 15.29
C PRO A 207 -40.06 24.24 15.75
N ILE A 208 -40.25 24.17 17.07
CA ILE A 208 -41.58 24.00 17.63
C ILE A 208 -42.29 25.35 17.48
N ASP A 209 -43.15 25.45 16.47
CA ASP A 209 -43.97 26.63 16.25
C ASP A 209 -45.28 26.50 17.04
N GLU A 210 -45.40 27.28 18.11
CA GLU A 210 -46.61 27.31 18.94
C GLU A 210 -47.86 27.73 18.16
N HIS A 211 -47.70 28.56 17.11
CA HIS A 211 -48.82 28.97 16.27
C HIS A 211 -49.30 27.82 15.38
N GLU A 212 -48.38 27.05 14.78
CA GLU A 212 -48.72 25.86 13.99
C GLU A 212 -49.43 24.80 14.85
N ILE A 213 -48.92 24.57 16.07
CA ILE A 213 -49.56 23.68 17.04
C ILE A 213 -50.96 24.21 17.40
N ALA A 214 -51.10 25.50 17.71
CA ALA A 214 -52.39 26.09 18.07
C ALA A 214 -53.43 26.00 16.94
N GLU A 215 -53.05 26.29 15.70
CA GLU A 215 -53.96 26.16 14.54
C GLU A 215 -54.33 24.70 14.26
N THR A 216 -53.38 23.77 14.38
CA THR A 216 -53.66 22.32 14.28
C THR A 216 -54.63 21.87 15.37
N MET A 217 -54.41 22.31 16.62
CA MET A 217 -55.30 22.01 17.74
C MET A 217 -56.69 22.65 17.58
N LYS A 218 -56.77 23.83 16.96
CA LYS A 218 -58.03 24.51 16.65
C LYS A 218 -58.82 23.78 15.58
N ALA A 219 -58.17 23.34 14.50
CA ALA A 219 -58.79 22.49 13.47
C ALA A 219 -59.31 21.17 14.08
N LEU A 220 -58.50 20.54 14.93
CA LEU A 220 -58.87 19.29 15.61
C LEU A 220 -60.06 19.47 16.56
N ARG A 221 -60.17 20.63 17.24
CA ARG A 221 -61.33 20.99 18.07
C ARG A 221 -62.60 21.27 17.26
N VAL A 222 -62.47 21.69 16.00
CA VAL A 222 -63.61 21.84 15.07
C VAL A 222 -64.09 20.48 14.56
N GLU A 223 -63.15 19.57 14.29
CA GLU A 223 -63.44 18.20 13.84
C GLU A 223 -64.07 17.34 14.95
N HIS A 224 -63.60 17.51 16.20
CA HIS A 224 -64.12 16.83 17.38
C HIS A 224 -64.62 17.85 18.43
N PRO A 225 -65.84 18.38 18.29
CA PRO A 225 -66.38 19.37 19.22
C PRO A 225 -66.88 18.76 20.54
N TYR A 226 -66.86 19.54 21.61
CA TYR A 226 -67.46 19.16 22.91
C TYR A 226 -68.99 19.05 22.81
N LEU A 227 -69.57 18.07 23.50
CA LEU A 227 -71.01 17.78 23.46
C LEU A 227 -71.90 18.76 24.24
N ALA A 228 -71.31 19.69 24.98
CA ALA A 228 -72.02 20.68 25.80
C ALA A 228 -72.43 21.95 25.02
N ASP A 229 -71.73 22.27 23.92
CA ASP A 229 -71.80 23.59 23.26
C ASP A 229 -72.63 23.62 21.96
N HIS A 230 -73.22 22.50 21.55
CA HIS A 230 -73.97 22.41 20.29
C HIS A 230 -75.46 22.08 20.50
N PRO A 231 -76.38 23.04 20.27
CA PRO A 231 -77.82 22.75 20.24
C PRO A 231 -78.23 21.90 19.02
N CYS A 232 -77.33 21.72 18.04
CA CYS A 232 -77.54 20.86 16.88
C CYS A 232 -76.25 20.07 16.57
N PRO A 233 -76.31 18.73 16.51
CA PRO A 233 -75.15 17.90 16.18
C PRO A 233 -74.57 18.20 14.80
N PRO A 234 -73.27 17.96 14.58
CA PRO A 234 -72.73 17.77 13.23
C PRO A 234 -73.51 16.68 12.47
N ARG A 235 -73.65 16.84 11.16
CA ARG A 235 -74.44 15.95 10.30
C ARG A 235 -73.88 14.51 10.38
N GLY A 236 -74.66 13.58 10.93
CA GLY A 236 -74.27 12.17 11.11
C GLY A 236 -74.28 11.68 12.57
N TRP A 237 -74.34 12.59 13.55
CA TRP A 237 -74.25 12.24 14.97
C TRP A 237 -75.66 12.03 15.59
N MET A 238 -75.95 10.81 16.07
CA MET A 238 -77.23 10.45 16.72
C MET A 238 -77.23 10.81 18.22
N PHE A 239 -77.24 12.10 18.55
CA PHE A 239 -77.25 12.59 19.95
C PHE A 239 -78.47 12.22 20.79
N SER A 240 -79.57 11.78 20.16
CA SER A 240 -80.88 11.69 20.81
C SER A 240 -81.00 10.61 21.90
N ARG A 241 -79.91 9.87 22.23
CA ARG A 241 -79.92 8.78 23.22
C ARG A 241 -78.85 8.85 24.32
N ALA A 242 -77.84 9.72 24.22
CA ALA A 242 -76.75 9.73 25.21
C ALA A 242 -77.15 10.50 26.48
N GLY A 243 -77.00 9.85 27.65
CA GLY A 243 -77.30 10.43 28.96
C GLY A 243 -76.31 11.53 29.38
N GLU A 244 -76.67 12.36 30.35
CA GLU A 244 -75.81 13.47 30.81
C GLU A 244 -74.43 12.99 31.29
N ALA A 245 -74.37 11.84 31.96
CA ALA A 245 -73.13 11.22 32.43
C ALA A 245 -72.23 10.76 31.27
N GLU A 246 -72.79 10.19 30.20
CA GLU A 246 -72.03 9.74 29.02
C GLU A 246 -71.43 10.93 28.26
N ARG A 247 -72.15 12.07 28.22
CA ARG A 247 -71.65 13.30 27.62
C ARG A 247 -70.49 13.89 28.41
N GLN A 248 -70.56 13.83 29.75
CA GLN A 248 -69.49 14.29 30.62
C GLN A 248 -68.24 13.41 30.49
N GLU A 249 -68.39 12.08 30.43
CA GLU A 249 -67.25 11.18 30.25
C GLU A 249 -66.60 11.36 28.88
N TYR A 250 -67.38 11.45 27.80
CA TYR A 250 -66.84 11.72 26.46
C TYR A 250 -66.08 13.06 26.41
N ASN A 251 -66.64 14.13 26.99
CA ASN A 251 -65.96 15.43 27.02
C ASN A 251 -64.65 15.37 27.82
N LYS A 252 -64.60 14.59 28.90
CA LYS A 252 -63.39 14.36 29.68
C LYS A 252 -62.34 13.58 28.87
N GLU A 253 -62.73 12.48 28.23
CA GLU A 253 -61.84 11.70 27.35
C GLU A 253 -61.33 12.52 26.16
N LEU A 254 -62.19 13.38 25.60
CA LEU A 254 -61.84 14.27 24.51
C LEU A 254 -60.85 15.36 24.96
N HIS A 255 -61.00 15.88 26.17
CA HIS A 255 -60.02 16.78 26.77
C HIS A 255 -58.66 16.09 26.96
N GLU A 256 -58.65 14.86 27.49
CA GLU A 256 -57.43 14.06 27.62
C GLU A 256 -56.80 13.73 26.26
N TYR A 257 -57.63 13.47 25.23
CA TYR A 257 -57.20 13.28 23.85
C TYR A 257 -56.45 14.52 23.32
N PHE A 258 -57.00 15.72 23.49
CA PHE A 258 -56.31 16.95 23.07
C PHE A 258 -54.96 17.14 23.76
N LEU A 259 -54.87 16.87 25.07
CA LEU A 259 -53.60 16.92 25.81
C LEU A 259 -52.59 15.86 25.34
N ARG A 260 -53.06 14.68 24.93
CA ARG A 260 -52.20 13.65 24.32
C ARG A 260 -51.75 14.08 22.92
N TYR A 261 -52.62 14.70 22.13
CA TYR A 261 -52.33 15.13 20.77
C TYR A 261 -51.32 16.28 20.74
N GLU A 262 -51.44 17.26 21.63
CA GLU A 262 -50.46 18.35 21.74
C GLU A 262 -49.06 17.81 22.11
N ARG A 263 -48.98 16.91 23.11
CA ARG A 263 -47.73 16.23 23.47
C ARG A 263 -47.18 15.42 22.31
N PHE A 264 -48.04 14.77 21.54
CA PHE A 264 -47.68 14.04 20.33
C PHE A 264 -47.02 14.96 19.29
N LEU A 265 -47.60 16.12 18.99
CA LEU A 265 -47.04 17.07 18.01
C LEU A 265 -45.63 17.53 18.41
N ARG A 266 -45.42 17.87 19.68
CA ARG A 266 -44.11 18.27 20.21
C ARG A 266 -43.09 17.12 20.09
N THR A 267 -43.47 15.93 20.58
CA THR A 267 -42.62 14.74 20.53
C THR A 267 -42.29 14.34 19.09
N TYR A 268 -43.26 14.47 18.17
CA TYR A 268 -43.08 14.20 16.75
C TYR A 268 -42.00 15.11 16.16
N ILE A 269 -42.09 16.43 16.36
CA ILE A 269 -41.08 17.40 15.90
C ILE A 269 -39.70 17.07 16.48
N GLU A 270 -39.62 16.77 17.78
CA GLU A 270 -38.36 16.40 18.44
C GLU A 270 -37.72 15.13 17.85
N VAL A 271 -38.51 14.07 17.66
CA VAL A 271 -38.04 12.80 17.09
C VAL A 271 -37.64 12.98 15.63
N THR A 272 -38.41 13.73 14.84
CA THR A 272 -38.06 14.04 13.45
C THR A 272 -36.75 14.83 13.37
N ASN A 273 -36.58 15.86 14.21
CA ASN A 273 -35.32 16.61 14.29
C ASN A 273 -34.15 15.74 14.74
N TRP A 274 -34.39 14.81 15.66
CA TRP A 274 -33.37 13.86 16.13
C TRP A 274 -32.95 12.90 15.01
N GLN A 275 -33.91 12.29 14.29
CA GLN A 275 -33.64 11.42 13.14
C GLN A 275 -32.95 12.19 12.00
N ALA A 276 -33.27 13.47 11.82
CA ALA A 276 -32.59 14.33 10.85
C ALA A 276 -31.08 14.49 11.14
N ARG A 277 -30.66 14.35 12.40
CA ARG A 277 -29.25 14.38 12.85
C ARG A 277 -28.56 13.01 12.92
N THR A 278 -29.29 11.93 12.68
CA THR A 278 -28.76 10.56 12.69
C THR A 278 -28.61 10.04 11.26
N ARG A 279 -27.46 9.44 10.94
CA ARG A 279 -27.19 8.86 9.61
C ARG A 279 -26.52 7.50 9.73
N SER A 280 -26.78 6.65 8.75
CA SER A 280 -26.20 5.33 8.65
C SER A 280 -24.95 5.38 7.77
N LEU A 281 -23.86 4.78 8.26
CA LEU A 281 -22.59 4.62 7.57
C LEU A 281 -22.52 3.21 6.98
N CYS A 282 -22.41 3.10 5.66
CA CYS A 282 -22.30 1.81 4.98
C CYS A 282 -20.85 1.58 4.53
N LEU A 283 -20.21 0.55 5.08
CA LEU A 283 -18.82 0.19 4.79
C LEU A 283 -18.76 -1.15 4.04
N THR A 284 -17.69 -1.32 3.28
CA THR A 284 -17.45 -2.51 2.47
C THR A 284 -16.05 -3.04 2.77
N LEU A 285 -15.96 -4.34 3.04
CA LEU A 285 -14.70 -5.04 3.25
C LEU A 285 -14.36 -5.84 1.99
N GLU A 286 -13.18 -5.62 1.44
CA GLU A 286 -12.70 -6.28 0.22
C GLU A 286 -11.46 -7.11 0.53
N ASN A 287 -11.39 -8.34 0.01
CA ASN A 287 -10.18 -9.14 0.04
C ASN A 287 -9.59 -9.26 -1.37
N ASN A 288 -8.58 -8.45 -1.68
CA ASN A 288 -7.87 -8.46 -2.95
C ASN A 288 -6.63 -9.39 -2.93
N GLY A 289 -6.49 -10.22 -1.91
CA GLY A 289 -5.40 -11.19 -1.77
C GLY A 289 -5.67 -12.51 -2.49
N GLY A 290 -4.65 -13.38 -2.53
CA GLY A 290 -4.76 -14.71 -3.14
C GLY A 290 -5.36 -15.79 -2.23
N VAL A 291 -5.65 -15.45 -0.97
CA VAL A 291 -6.06 -16.38 0.09
C VAL A 291 -7.25 -15.77 0.86
N PRO A 292 -8.22 -16.57 1.33
CA PRO A 292 -9.30 -16.08 2.21
C PRO A 292 -8.76 -15.49 3.52
N ALA A 293 -9.51 -14.56 4.12
CA ALA A 293 -9.28 -14.07 5.48
C ALA A 293 -10.31 -14.69 6.43
N GLU A 294 -9.89 -14.99 7.66
CA GLU A 294 -10.69 -15.68 8.68
C GLU A 294 -10.64 -14.89 10.00
N ASP A 295 -11.75 -14.89 10.73
CA ASP A 295 -11.95 -14.21 12.03
C ASP A 295 -11.47 -12.75 12.03
N ILE A 296 -12.09 -11.93 11.18
CA ILE A 296 -11.72 -10.53 10.99
C ILE A 296 -12.43 -9.69 12.04
N SER A 297 -11.67 -9.00 12.87
CA SER A 297 -12.15 -8.00 13.83
C SER A 297 -11.82 -6.61 13.32
N ILE A 298 -12.85 -5.80 13.09
CA ILE A 298 -12.75 -4.43 12.62
C ILE A 298 -13.10 -3.49 13.77
N HIS A 299 -12.15 -2.67 14.18
CA HIS A 299 -12.33 -1.66 15.21
C HIS A 299 -12.39 -0.29 14.53
N LEU A 300 -13.50 0.42 14.69
CA LEU A 300 -13.72 1.76 14.18
C LEU A 300 -13.62 2.76 15.34
N SER A 301 -12.81 3.81 15.20
CA SER A 301 -12.63 4.85 16.22
C SER A 301 -13.06 6.20 15.67
N PHE A 302 -14.14 6.75 16.25
CA PHE A 302 -14.74 8.01 15.84
C PHE A 302 -14.25 9.18 16.71
N PRO A 303 -14.06 10.38 16.11
CA PRO A 303 -13.56 11.54 16.82
C PRO A 303 -14.58 12.09 17.83
N PRO A 304 -14.13 12.95 18.76
CA PRO A 304 -15.00 13.54 19.76
C PRO A 304 -16.14 14.36 19.14
N GLY A 305 -17.36 14.15 19.67
CA GLY A 305 -18.55 14.90 19.26
C GLY A 305 -19.44 14.22 18.22
N ILE A 306 -19.10 12.98 17.84
CA ILE A 306 -19.95 12.08 17.07
C ILE A 306 -20.33 10.91 17.98
N GLU A 307 -21.61 10.59 18.06
CA GLU A 307 -22.11 9.48 18.89
C GLU A 307 -22.51 8.31 18.00
N ILE A 308 -22.20 7.08 18.41
CA ILE A 308 -22.62 5.87 17.68
C ILE A 308 -23.84 5.27 18.36
N ILE A 309 -24.86 4.97 17.57
CA ILE A 309 -26.18 4.52 18.02
C ILE A 309 -26.45 3.11 17.51
N ALA A 310 -26.85 2.21 18.40
CA ALA A 310 -27.31 0.88 18.02
C ALA A 310 -28.70 0.96 17.36
N ASP A 311 -29.02 0.01 16.47
CA ASP A 311 -30.34 -0.03 15.83
C ASP A 311 -31.51 -0.07 16.84
N SER A 312 -31.30 -0.69 18.02
CA SER A 312 -32.27 -0.75 19.11
C SER A 312 -32.59 0.62 19.72
N ASP A 313 -31.66 1.56 19.65
CA ASP A 313 -31.77 2.88 20.29
C ASP A 313 -32.36 3.93 19.33
N PHE A 314 -32.76 3.51 18.13
CA PHE A 314 -33.37 4.38 17.14
C PHE A 314 -34.77 4.81 17.62
N LYS A 315 -34.96 6.12 17.80
CA LYS A 315 -36.25 6.66 18.25
C LYS A 315 -37.32 6.47 17.16
N ALA A 316 -38.34 5.67 17.46
CA ALA A 316 -39.49 5.50 16.58
C ALA A 316 -40.35 6.77 16.52
N ILE A 317 -40.90 7.07 15.35
CA ILE A 317 -41.87 8.14 15.19
C ILE A 317 -43.11 7.76 16.02
N PRO A 318 -43.57 8.60 16.96
CA PRO A 318 -44.74 8.28 17.76
C PRO A 318 -45.97 8.11 16.84
N LYS A 319 -46.91 7.26 17.24
CA LYS A 319 -48.20 7.14 16.55
C LYS A 319 -49.15 8.24 17.03
N PRO A 320 -49.99 8.82 16.15
CA PRO A 320 -51.00 9.78 16.58
C PRO A 320 -51.95 9.09 17.59
N PRO A 321 -52.38 9.79 18.66
CA PRO A 321 -53.35 9.23 19.58
C PRO A 321 -54.69 9.05 18.86
N THR A 322 -55.47 8.05 19.28
CA THR A 322 -56.80 7.79 18.74
C THR A 322 -57.84 8.69 19.41
N PRO A 323 -58.77 9.28 18.64
CA PRO A 323 -59.89 10.03 19.21
C PRO A 323 -60.81 9.09 20.02
N PRO A 324 -61.54 9.59 21.03
CA PRO A 324 -62.52 8.80 21.76
C PRO A 324 -63.71 8.40 20.87
N ASP A 325 -64.26 7.22 21.11
CA ASP A 325 -65.41 6.71 20.38
C ASP A 325 -66.66 7.55 20.68
N PHE A 326 -67.52 7.72 19.67
CA PHE A 326 -68.70 8.56 19.82
C PHE A 326 -69.80 7.84 20.64
N PRO A 327 -70.47 8.51 21.61
CA PRO A 327 -71.56 7.89 22.37
C PRO A 327 -72.73 7.52 21.45
N GLY A 328 -73.02 6.22 21.34
CA GLY A 328 -74.10 5.70 20.49
C GLY A 328 -73.67 5.26 19.09
N GLU A 329 -72.39 5.40 18.72
CA GLU A 329 -71.80 4.56 17.68
C GLU A 329 -71.61 3.16 18.25
N GLY A 330 -72.66 2.34 18.16
CA GLY A 330 -72.54 0.92 18.40
C GLY A 330 -71.41 0.37 17.53
N VAL A 331 -70.44 -0.29 18.16
CA VAL A 331 -69.35 -1.00 17.51
C VAL A 331 -69.93 -1.93 16.44
N VAL A 332 -69.94 -1.51 15.18
CA VAL A 332 -70.05 -2.42 14.04
C VAL A 332 -68.64 -2.93 13.77
N HIS A 333 -68.09 -3.70 14.71
CA HIS A 333 -67.02 -4.65 14.41
C HIS A 333 -67.66 -5.94 13.92
N GLY A 334 -68.25 -5.83 12.72
CA GLY A 334 -68.74 -6.94 11.91
C GLY A 334 -68.01 -6.98 10.57
N GLY A 335 -66.70 -6.75 10.57
CA GLY A 335 -65.82 -7.22 9.50
C GLY A 335 -65.34 -8.61 9.89
N PRO A 336 -65.32 -9.62 9.00
CA PRO A 336 -64.82 -10.93 9.36
C PRO A 336 -63.39 -10.77 9.85
N ASN A 337 -63.20 -11.13 11.12
CA ASN A 337 -61.91 -11.33 11.72
C ASN A 337 -61.31 -12.54 11.02
N ILE A 338 -60.66 -12.31 9.88
CA ILE A 338 -59.72 -13.26 9.32
C ILE A 338 -58.51 -13.14 10.23
N SER A 339 -58.60 -13.80 11.39
CA SER A 339 -57.43 -14.37 12.04
C SER A 339 -56.83 -15.32 11.02
N ARG A 340 -56.01 -14.77 10.14
CA ARG A 340 -55.09 -15.54 9.33
C ARG A 340 -54.04 -15.96 10.34
N ASP A 341 -54.26 -17.16 10.85
CA ASP A 341 -53.32 -17.96 11.60
C ASP A 341 -51.97 -17.87 10.87
N GLU A 342 -51.09 -16.97 11.31
CA GLU A 342 -49.72 -16.81 10.81
C GLU A 342 -48.80 -17.92 11.37
N THR A 343 -49.37 -19.11 11.58
CA THR A 343 -48.68 -20.27 12.13
C THR A 343 -48.70 -21.43 11.15
N MET A 344 -48.44 -21.17 9.85
CA MET A 344 -48.10 -22.25 8.92
C MET A 344 -47.38 -21.75 7.65
N MET A 345 -46.24 -21.09 7.82
CA MET A 345 -45.25 -20.88 6.73
C MET A 345 -43.83 -20.77 7.31
N GLU A 346 -43.49 -21.66 8.27
CA GLU A 346 -42.12 -21.80 8.79
C GLU A 346 -41.51 -23.15 8.39
N SER A 347 -41.76 -23.54 7.14
CA SER A 347 -41.23 -24.78 6.58
C SER A 347 -40.68 -24.56 5.18
N LEU A 348 -39.90 -23.49 4.99
CA LEU A 348 -39.00 -23.30 3.83
C LEU A 348 -38.05 -22.09 4.09
N ARG A 349 -37.56 -21.90 5.32
CA ARG A 349 -36.35 -21.09 5.51
C ARG A 349 -35.17 -21.97 5.12
N LYS A 350 -34.79 -21.85 3.85
CA LYS A 350 -33.43 -22.14 3.36
C LYS A 350 -32.44 -21.80 4.46
N THR A 351 -31.45 -22.66 4.64
CA THR A 351 -30.23 -22.41 5.40
C THR A 351 -29.71 -21.00 5.12
N SER A 352 -30.16 -20.03 5.92
CA SER A 352 -29.57 -18.71 5.97
C SER A 352 -28.38 -18.92 6.88
N GLU A 353 -27.20 -19.09 6.28
CA GLU A 353 -25.99 -18.66 6.96
C GLU A 353 -26.30 -17.28 7.56
N GLY A 354 -26.05 -17.10 8.87
CA GLY A 354 -26.30 -15.82 9.53
C GLY A 354 -25.54 -14.68 8.82
N PRO A 355 -25.82 -13.41 9.16
CA PRO A 355 -25.06 -12.30 8.62
C PRO A 355 -23.55 -12.56 8.88
N SER A 356 -22.77 -12.60 7.81
CA SER A 356 -21.33 -12.92 7.88
C SER A 356 -20.55 -11.86 8.68
N ALA A 357 -21.12 -10.66 8.81
CA ALA A 357 -20.63 -9.54 9.61
C ALA A 357 -21.65 -9.07 10.67
N VAL A 358 -21.23 -8.88 11.92
CA VAL A 358 -22.07 -8.44 13.04
C VAL A 358 -21.37 -7.37 13.88
N ILE A 359 -22.09 -6.32 14.29
CA ILE A 359 -21.60 -5.34 15.27
C ILE A 359 -21.68 -5.99 16.67
N THR A 360 -20.54 -6.14 17.33
CA THR A 360 -20.46 -6.87 18.60
C THR A 360 -20.41 -5.95 19.81
N LYS A 361 -19.72 -4.80 19.72
CA LYS A 361 -19.57 -3.85 20.82
C LYS A 361 -19.58 -2.41 20.33
N ILE A 362 -20.23 -1.54 21.09
CA ILE A 362 -20.11 -0.09 21.00
C ILE A 362 -19.62 0.40 22.37
N ARG A 363 -18.52 1.16 22.39
CA ARG A 363 -17.90 1.68 23.62
C ARG A 363 -17.69 3.17 23.51
N LYS A 364 -17.73 3.86 24.65
CA LYS A 364 -17.40 5.28 24.77
C LYS A 364 -16.17 5.40 25.66
N SER A 365 -15.10 6.00 25.14
CA SER A 365 -13.84 6.20 25.86
C SER A 365 -13.34 7.62 25.65
N LEU A 366 -13.12 8.38 26.73
CA LEU A 366 -12.52 9.73 26.70
C LEU A 366 -13.16 10.71 25.69
N GLY A 367 -14.46 10.59 25.44
CA GLY A 367 -15.20 11.43 24.50
C GLY A 367 -15.20 10.94 23.04
N CYS A 368 -14.45 9.89 22.73
CA CYS A 368 -14.48 9.16 21.46
C CYS A 368 -15.45 7.96 21.56
N PHE A 369 -15.98 7.55 20.42
CA PHE A 369 -16.79 6.34 20.30
C PHE A 369 -16.05 5.29 19.49
N GLU A 370 -16.13 4.05 19.94
CA GLU A 370 -15.54 2.89 19.31
C GLU A 370 -16.64 1.90 18.94
N ALA A 371 -16.60 1.37 17.72
CA ALA A 371 -17.48 0.30 17.27
C ALA A 371 -16.64 -0.90 16.81
N GLU A 372 -17.04 -2.10 17.23
CA GLU A 372 -16.39 -3.36 16.89
C GLU A 372 -17.31 -4.18 15.98
N ILE A 373 -16.82 -4.57 14.81
CA ILE A 373 -17.51 -5.41 13.83
C ILE A 373 -16.71 -6.70 13.66
N LEU A 374 -17.37 -7.84 13.83
CA LEU A 374 -16.78 -9.15 13.60
C LEU A 374 -17.25 -9.69 12.25
N VAL A 375 -16.32 -10.16 11.41
CA VAL A 375 -16.60 -10.85 10.15
C VAL A 375 -15.97 -12.24 10.21
N SER A 376 -16.79 -13.28 10.07
CA SER A 376 -16.34 -14.67 10.27
C SER A 376 -15.32 -15.11 9.21
N ARG A 377 -15.60 -14.83 7.93
CA ARG A 377 -14.75 -15.28 6.83
C ARG A 377 -15.01 -14.44 5.57
N LEU A 378 -13.93 -13.97 4.94
CA LEU A 378 -14.00 -13.32 3.63
C LEU A 378 -13.16 -14.08 2.60
N ARG A 379 -13.82 -14.61 1.57
CA ARG A 379 -13.16 -15.34 0.48
C ARG A 379 -12.20 -14.43 -0.31
N HIS A 380 -11.17 -15.01 -0.93
CA HIS A 380 -10.27 -14.26 -1.80
C HIS A 380 -11.04 -13.65 -2.96
N THR A 381 -10.71 -12.43 -3.39
CA THR A 381 -11.37 -11.69 -4.49
C THR A 381 -12.86 -11.40 -4.26
N PHE A 382 -13.38 -11.60 -3.05
CA PHE A 382 -14.75 -11.27 -2.69
C PHE A 382 -14.83 -9.97 -1.90
N THR A 383 -16.03 -9.40 -1.96
CA THR A 383 -16.43 -8.17 -1.30
C THR A 383 -17.61 -8.47 -0.39
N GLU A 384 -17.59 -7.94 0.83
CA GLU A 384 -18.66 -8.09 1.80
C GLU A 384 -19.13 -6.73 2.31
N HIS A 385 -20.44 -6.54 2.32
CA HIS A 385 -21.06 -5.34 2.88
C HIS A 385 -21.22 -5.50 4.38
N LEU A 386 -20.66 -4.56 5.13
CA LEU A 386 -20.71 -4.56 6.59
C LEU A 386 -22.06 -4.02 7.07
N PRO A 387 -22.50 -4.39 8.30
CA PRO A 387 -23.67 -3.79 8.92
C PRO A 387 -23.52 -2.28 9.02
N ALA A 388 -24.62 -1.56 8.82
CA ALA A 388 -24.60 -0.11 8.85
C ALA A 388 -24.34 0.40 10.27
N VAL A 389 -23.40 1.34 10.41
CA VAL A 389 -23.09 1.96 11.70
C VAL A 389 -23.79 3.30 11.77
N ASN A 390 -24.74 3.49 12.67
CA ASN A 390 -25.45 4.75 12.80
C ASN A 390 -24.64 5.74 13.63
N TYR A 391 -24.35 6.90 13.06
CA TYR A 391 -23.72 8.02 13.75
C TYR A 391 -24.71 9.18 13.93
N HIS A 392 -24.58 9.87 15.06
CA HIS A 392 -25.48 10.94 15.48
C HIS A 392 -24.69 12.19 15.87
N PHE A 393 -25.21 13.33 15.44
CA PHE A 393 -24.73 14.65 15.86
C PHE A 393 -25.58 15.19 17.02
N PRO A 394 -24.97 15.49 18.17
CA PRO A 394 -25.68 16.09 19.30
C PRO A 394 -26.34 17.42 18.96
N SER A 395 -25.69 18.24 18.12
CA SER A 395 -26.21 19.54 17.66
C SER A 395 -25.88 19.81 16.18
N VAL A 396 -26.63 20.73 15.57
CA VAL A 396 -26.42 21.17 14.17
C VAL A 396 -25.10 21.92 13.99
N GLU A 397 -24.62 22.63 15.01
CA GLU A 397 -23.32 23.33 14.98
C GLU A 397 -22.14 22.38 14.81
N ARG A 398 -22.33 21.10 15.16
CA ARG A 398 -21.34 20.03 14.99
C ARG A 398 -21.42 19.34 13.64
N PHE A 399 -22.25 19.82 12.70
CA PHE A 399 -22.27 19.33 11.31
C PHE A 399 -21.00 19.78 10.57
N LYS A 400 -19.91 19.06 10.83
CA LYS A 400 -18.59 19.25 10.23
C LYS A 400 -18.13 17.92 9.65
N SER A 401 -17.44 17.99 8.51
CA SER A 401 -16.72 16.85 7.96
C SER A 401 -15.78 16.28 9.02
N PHE A 402 -15.67 14.96 9.06
CA PHE A 402 -14.88 14.27 10.05
C PHE A 402 -14.12 13.10 9.42
N GLN A 403 -13.03 12.73 10.07
CA GLN A 403 -12.24 11.55 9.74
C GLN A 403 -12.33 10.59 10.91
N PHE A 404 -12.47 9.30 10.62
CA PHE A 404 -12.40 8.25 11.61
C PHE A 404 -11.31 7.25 11.22
N THR A 405 -10.72 6.60 12.22
CA THR A 405 -9.68 5.60 12.00
C THR A 405 -10.28 4.22 12.12
N TYR A 406 -9.67 3.27 11.42
CA TYR A 406 -10.02 1.86 11.55
C TYR A 406 -8.78 1.01 11.78
N LYS A 407 -8.96 -0.09 12.49
CA LYS A 407 -7.96 -1.13 12.71
C LYS A 407 -8.59 -2.49 12.46
N MET A 408 -8.01 -3.25 11.55
CA MET A 408 -8.45 -4.61 11.23
C MET A 408 -7.42 -5.61 11.70
N VAL A 409 -7.87 -6.66 12.37
CA VAL A 409 -7.06 -7.81 12.79
C VAL A 409 -7.74 -9.05 12.25
N ALA A 410 -6.99 -9.98 11.68
CA ALA A 410 -7.50 -11.27 11.21
C ALA A 410 -6.56 -12.39 11.65
N SER A 411 -7.10 -13.58 11.93
CA SER A 411 -6.32 -14.72 12.46
C SER A 411 -5.11 -15.09 11.59
N ASN A 412 -5.22 -14.90 10.28
CA ASN A 412 -4.19 -15.24 9.29
C ASN A 412 -3.43 -14.03 8.72
N ILE A 413 -3.50 -12.87 9.37
CA ILE A 413 -2.70 -11.68 9.04
C ILE A 413 -1.80 -11.34 10.24
N PRO A 414 -0.46 -11.34 10.08
CA PRO A 414 0.46 -11.17 11.20
C PRO A 414 0.49 -9.76 11.79
N GLN A 415 0.12 -8.74 11.01
CA GLN A 415 0.11 -7.35 11.44
C GLN A 415 -1.28 -6.74 11.24
N ALA A 416 -1.69 -5.90 12.19
CA ALA A 416 -2.96 -5.19 12.08
C ALA A 416 -2.90 -4.20 10.90
N ILE A 417 -4.01 -4.11 10.16
CA ILE A 417 -4.16 -3.17 9.05
C ILE A 417 -4.85 -1.92 9.61
N GLU A 418 -4.15 -0.79 9.57
CA GLU A 418 -4.65 0.48 10.09
C GLU A 418 -4.86 1.46 8.94
N GLY A 419 -5.89 2.29 9.04
CA GLY A 419 -6.20 3.28 8.02
C GLY A 419 -7.20 4.31 8.49
N THR A 420 -7.56 5.21 7.58
CA THR A 420 -8.50 6.31 7.86
C THR A 420 -9.49 6.47 6.73
N LEU A 421 -10.71 6.85 7.08
CA LEU A 421 -11.79 7.11 6.13
C LEU A 421 -12.41 8.48 6.45
N ASN A 422 -12.85 9.18 5.40
CA ASN A 422 -13.32 10.55 5.50
C ASN A 422 -14.81 10.65 5.17
N VAL A 423 -15.57 11.34 6.03
CA VAL A 423 -16.97 11.68 5.77
C VAL A 423 -17.06 13.18 5.59
N LYS A 424 -17.42 13.60 4.37
CA LYS A 424 -17.53 15.01 4.00
C LYS A 424 -18.97 15.45 4.12
N ILE A 425 -19.23 16.44 4.98
CA ILE A 425 -20.57 16.96 5.22
C ILE A 425 -20.75 18.26 4.47
N MET A 426 -21.71 18.27 3.54
CA MET A 426 -22.16 19.46 2.82
C MET A 426 -23.42 19.99 3.49
N GLY A 427 -23.40 21.24 3.93
CA GLY A 427 -24.60 21.90 4.46
C GLY A 427 -25.46 22.43 3.31
N LYS A 428 -26.73 22.03 3.25
CA LYS A 428 -27.75 22.85 2.59
C LYS A 428 -28.27 23.85 3.63
N GLY A 429 -28.11 25.13 3.31
CA GLY A 429 -28.62 26.25 4.12
C GLY A 429 -30.12 26.35 4.08
#